data_AF-A0A646KSM9-F1
#
_entry.id   AF-A0A646KSM9-F1
#
_cell.length_a   1.000
_cell.length_b   1.000
_cell.length_c   1.000
_cell.angle_alpha   90.00
_cell.angle_beta   90.00
_cell.angle_gamma   90.00
#
_symmetry.space_group_name_H-M   'P 1'
#
loop_
_entity.id
_entity.type
_entity.pdbx_description
1 polymer ?
#
loop_
_entity_poly.entity_id
_entity_poly.type
_entity_poly.pdbx_seq_one_letter_code
_entity_poly.pdbx_strand_id
1 'polypeptide(L)' 'MQARHRSRLLIEAEIRALEISPERTVTDILRTGRTADRHAVEITTVITPAHYLVIEHTLT' A
#
# COMPACT_ATOMS: atom_id res chain seq x y z
N MET A 1 10.13 0.35 11.31
CA MET A 1 8.98 0.95 10.60
C MET A 1 7.93 -0.14 10.39
N GLN A 2 6.69 0.03 10.85
CA GLN A 2 5.63 -0.94 10.59
C GLN A 2 4.87 -0.51 9.33
N ALA A 3 4.89 -1.35 8.31
CA ALA A 3 4.08 -1.20 7.12
C ALA A 3 3.09 -2.37 7.06
N ARG A 4 1.82 -2.08 6.81
CA ARG A 4 0.79 -3.08 6.54
C ARG A 4 0.48 -3.03 5.07
N HIS A 5 0.38 -4.18 4.41
CA HIS A 5 -0.02 -4.23 3.02
C HIS A 5 -1.20 -5.20 2.84
N ARG A 6 -2.05 -4.93 1.85
CA ARG A 6 -3.19 -5.77 1.50
C ARG A 6 -3.43 -5.68 0.00
N SER A 7 -3.54 -6.82 -0.67
CA SER A 7 -4.01 -6.85 -2.06
C SER A 7 -5.53 -6.87 -2.13
N ARG A 8 -6.09 -6.13 -3.09
CA ARG A 8 -7.53 -6.09 -3.36
C ARG A 8 -7.83 -5.70 -4.81
N LEU A 9 -9.10 -5.85 -5.19
CA LEU A 9 -9.62 -5.31 -6.45
C LEU A 9 -9.60 -3.78 -6.45
N LEU A 10 -9.50 -3.20 -7.65
CA LEU A 10 -9.53 -1.77 -7.84
C LEU A 10 -10.94 -1.21 -7.67
N ILE A 11 -11.01 0.05 -7.24
CA ILE A 11 -12.22 0.88 -7.40
C ILE A 11 -12.14 1.70 -8.70
N GLU A 12 -13.26 2.23 -9.18
CA GLU A 12 -13.31 2.99 -10.43
C GLU A 12 -12.29 4.14 -10.51
N ALA A 13 -12.12 4.87 -9.40
CA ALA A 13 -11.16 5.97 -9.33
C ALA A 13 -9.71 5.49 -9.56
N GLU A 14 -9.36 4.31 -9.06
CA GLU A 14 -8.02 3.73 -9.22
C GLU A 14 -7.80 3.17 -10.61
N ILE A 15 -8.82 2.56 -11.23
CA ILE A 15 -8.74 2.10 -12.62
C ILE A 15 -8.39 3.27 -13.53
N ARG A 16 -9.04 4.43 -13.32
CA ARG A 16 -8.76 5.64 -14.09
C ARG A 16 -7.39 6.23 -13.78
N ALA A 17 -6.98 6.26 -12.52
CA ALA A 17 -5.73 6.90 -12.11
C ALA A 17 -4.49 6.06 -12.45
N LEU A 18 -4.60 4.72 -12.38
CA LEU A 18 -3.49 3.80 -12.59
C LEU A 18 -3.41 3.26 -14.02
N GLU A 19 -4.46 3.48 -14.83
CA GLU A 19 -4.56 3.05 -16.23
C GLU A 19 -4.25 1.54 -16.42
N ILE A 20 -4.69 0.71 -15.47
CA ILE A 20 -4.57 -0.75 -15.55
C ILE A 20 -5.93 -1.41 -15.74
N SER A 21 -5.94 -2.64 -16.27
CA SER A 21 -7.20 -3.35 -16.51
C SER A 21 -7.93 -3.65 -15.18
N PRO A 22 -9.26 -3.55 -15.17
CA PRO A 22 -10.06 -3.69 -13.94
C PRO A 22 -10.01 -5.10 -13.33
N GLU A 23 -9.57 -6.09 -14.09
CA GLU A 23 -9.36 -7.47 -13.63
C GLU A 23 -8.05 -7.65 -12.85
N ARG A 24 -7.17 -6.64 -12.86
CA ARG A 24 -5.95 -6.65 -12.06
C ARG A 24 -6.25 -6.31 -10.60
N THR A 25 -5.24 -6.45 -9.76
CA THR A 25 -5.30 -6.09 -8.35
C THR A 25 -4.32 -4.98 -8.04
N VAL A 26 -4.62 -4.20 -7.01
CA VAL A 26 -3.71 -3.26 -6.39
C VAL A 26 -3.28 -3.77 -5.03
N THR A 27 -2.13 -3.29 -4.56
CA THR A 27 -1.71 -3.44 -3.17
C THR A 27 -1.79 -2.09 -2.48
N ASP A 28 -2.61 -2.04 -1.42
CA ASP A 28 -2.61 -0.93 -0.48
C ASP A 28 -1.45 -1.12 0.48
N ILE A 29 -0.63 -0.09 0.67
CA ILE A 29 0.48 -0.07 1.64
C ILE A 29 0.25 1.09 2.59
N LEU A 30 0.00 0.77 3.86
CA LEU A 30 -0.18 1.72 4.94
C LEU A 30 1.10 1.83 5.76
N ARG A 31 1.68 3.02 5.81
CA ARG A 31 2.83 3.36 6.64
C ARG A 31 2.41 4.36 7.71
N THR A 32 2.77 4.07 8.96
CA THR A 32 2.57 5.01 10.08
C THR A 32 3.91 5.51 10.59
N GLY A 33 4.16 6.82 10.43
CA GLY A 33 5.25 7.52 11.10
C GLY A 33 4.90 7.75 12.57
N ARG A 34 5.84 7.46 13.46
CA ARG A 34 5.66 7.59 14.91
C ARG A 34 6.81 8.37 15.53
N THR A 35 6.52 9.11 16.61
CA THR A 35 7.54 9.71 17.47
C THR A 35 8.32 8.63 18.24
N ALA A 36 9.39 9.06 18.94
CA ALA A 36 10.14 8.19 19.85
C ALA A 36 9.22 7.54 20.92
N ASP A 37 8.21 8.28 21.38
CA ASP A 37 7.23 7.82 22.37
C ASP A 37 6.08 7.00 21.76
N ARG A 38 6.21 6.58 20.49
CA ARG A 38 5.26 5.76 19.73
C ARG A 38 3.92 6.43 19.40
N HIS A 39 3.78 7.73 19.61
CA HIS A 39 2.60 8.47 19.13
C HIS A 39 2.62 8.57 17.60
N ALA A 40 1.49 8.28 16.96
CA ALA A 40 1.35 8.42 15.51
C ALA A 40 1.30 9.90 15.11
N VAL A 41 2.12 10.27 14.13
CA VAL A 41 2.22 11.67 13.64
C VAL A 41 2.00 11.78 12.14
N GLU A 42 2.16 10.68 11.40
CA GLU A 42 1.99 10.65 9.96
C GLU A 42 1.36 9.32 9.55
N ILE A 43 0.42 9.39 8.62
CA ILE A 43 -0.12 8.23 7.92
C ILE A 43 0.07 8.45 6.42
N THR A 44 0.82 7.55 5.78
CA THR A 44 0.96 7.48 4.32
C THR A 44 0.25 6.24 3.82
N THR A 45 -0.63 6.39 2.83
CA THR A 45 -1.21 5.26 2.09
C THR A 45 -0.72 5.32 0.65
N VAL A 46 -0.14 4.23 0.16
CA VAL A 46 0.26 4.07 -1.24
C VAL A 46 -0.60 2.97 -1.85
N ILE A 47 -1.17 3.25 -3.02
CA ILE A 47 -1.94 2.29 -3.81
C ILE A 47 -1.19 2.09 -5.11
N THR A 48 -0.86 0.85 -5.43
CA THR A 48 0.02 0.54 -6.56
C THR A 48 -0.34 -0.82 -7.19
N PRO A 49 -0.19 -1.00 -8.52
CA PRO A 49 -0.51 -2.26 -9.17
C PRO A 49 0.27 -3.44 -8.58
N ALA A 50 -0.44 -4.48 -8.16
CA ALA A 50 0.16 -5.61 -7.44
C ALA A 50 1.15 -6.41 -8.31
N HIS A 51 0.92 -6.48 -9.61
CA HIS A 51 1.72 -7.29 -10.53
C HIS A 51 3.11 -6.69 -10.86
N TYR A 52 3.40 -5.48 -10.41
CA TYR A 52 4.73 -4.87 -10.51
C TYR A 52 5.54 -4.92 -9.20
N LEU A 53 4.94 -5.39 -8.11
CA LEU A 53 5.54 -5.29 -6.78
C LEU A 53 6.13 -6.60 -6.30
N VAL A 54 7.33 -6.49 -5.74
CA VAL A 54 7.92 -7.50 -4.85
C VAL A 54 8.04 -6.86 -3.48
N ILE A 55 7.46 -7.48 -2.46
CA ILE A 55 7.55 -7.03 -1.06
C ILE A 55 8.43 -8.02 -0.32
N GLU A 56 9.59 -7.56 0.13
CA GLU A 56 10.52 -8.36 0.92
C GLU A 56 10.37 -8.03 2.41
N HIS A 57 10.33 -9.09 3.23
CA HIS A 57 10.31 -8.97 4.67
C HIS A 57 11.55 -9.63 5.26
N THR A 58 12.34 -8.85 5.99
CA THR A 58 13.36 -9.42 6.88
C THR A 58 12.70 -9.71 8.21
N LEU A 59 12.56 -11.01 8.53
CA LEU A 59 12.14 -11.47 9.84
C LEU A 59 13.39 -11.57 10.72
N THR A 60 13.49 -10.71 11.73
CA THR A 60 14.53 -10.74 12.77
C THR A 60 13.96 -11.31 14.05
#